data_AF-A0A933IE11-F1
#
_entry.id   AF-A0A933IE11-F1
#
_cell.length_a   1.000
_cell.length_b   1.000
_cell.length_c   1.000
_cell.angle_alpha   90.00
_cell.angle_beta   90.00
_cell.angle_gamma   90.00
#
_symmetry.space_group_name_H-M   'P 1'
#
loop_
_entity.id
_entity.type
_entity.pdbx_description
1 polymer ?
#
loop_
_entity_poly.entity_id
_entity_poly.type
_entity_poly.pdbx_seq_one_letter_code
_entity_poly.pdbx_strand_id
1 'polypeptide(L)'
;MPTREQTIDDAIRIFNSAEYPSELNATNAWSGVYQTLLWYESVKWLGFTDLPHIIDADKLRPASAAKKRRWTKPNAWQRRAQALSLYLAAQLRCAAGSVPSKTDLLMKLPDYDGMQRQNTLGIAFPGLVKHILETFGSAAVSYETEVKADHIFPSITFPGRSSTPRIDVLGRRNDIPRLIISAKWSVRHDRLNDITNECPVYKAAYDRIYRQVRDRLLYYVLTNEYDASRLNKMLADSCVDGVVHVHKAAVVEVCGLDGRLARLMDLADFISATRSW
;
A
#
# COMPACT_ATOMS: atom_id res chain seq x y z
N MET A 1 7.38 -11.32 -20.51
CA MET A 1 6.85 -10.33 -19.56
C MET A 1 5.55 -10.90 -19.00
N PRO A 2 5.43 -11.08 -17.69
CA PRO A 2 4.27 -11.68 -17.06
C PRO A 2 3.02 -10.85 -17.36
N THR A 3 1.89 -11.54 -17.50
CA THR A 3 0.60 -10.87 -17.62
C THR A 3 0.21 -10.25 -16.28
N ARG A 4 -0.82 -9.40 -16.30
CA ARG A 4 -1.39 -8.86 -15.06
C ARG A 4 -1.88 -9.97 -14.12
N GLU A 5 -2.61 -10.94 -14.67
CA GLU A 5 -3.13 -12.08 -13.92
C GLU A 5 -1.99 -12.90 -13.31
N GLN A 6 -0.98 -13.24 -14.12
CA GLN A 6 0.22 -13.93 -13.63
C GLN A 6 0.93 -13.15 -12.51
N THR A 7 1.02 -11.83 -12.62
CA THR A 7 1.61 -10.97 -11.58
C THR A 7 0.86 -11.05 -10.26
N ILE A 8 -0.47 -11.12 -10.31
CA ILE A 8 -1.31 -11.24 -9.13
C ILE A 8 -1.16 -12.65 -8.54
N ASP A 9 -1.23 -13.68 -9.37
CA ASP A 9 -1.12 -15.08 -8.93
C ASP A 9 0.23 -15.38 -8.28
N ASP A 10 1.32 -14.89 -8.86
CA ASP A 10 2.66 -15.02 -8.27
C ASP A 10 2.75 -14.29 -6.93
N ALA A 11 2.19 -13.09 -6.83
CA ALA A 11 2.19 -12.33 -5.59
C ALA A 11 1.39 -13.07 -4.50
N ILE A 12 0.22 -13.62 -4.83
CA ILE A 12 -0.62 -14.42 -3.92
C ILE A 12 0.09 -15.70 -3.51
N ARG A 13 0.73 -16.40 -4.44
CA ARG A 13 1.52 -17.61 -4.15
C ARG A 13 2.62 -17.32 -3.14
N ILE A 14 3.39 -16.26 -3.36
CA ILE A 14 4.46 -15.83 -2.43
C ILE A 14 3.85 -15.49 -1.07
N PHE A 15 2.78 -14.69 -1.05
CA PHE A 15 2.08 -14.30 0.17
C PHE A 15 1.63 -15.53 0.98
N ASN A 16 0.98 -16.51 0.34
CA ASN A 16 0.50 -17.72 1.03
C ASN A 16 1.65 -18.59 1.56
N SER A 17 2.83 -18.55 0.94
CA SER A 17 4.03 -19.29 1.39
C SER A 17 4.97 -18.51 2.31
N ALA A 18 4.61 -17.27 2.67
CA ALA A 18 5.47 -16.38 3.45
C ALA A 18 5.68 -16.88 4.89
N GLU A 19 6.73 -16.37 5.54
CA GLU A 19 7.00 -16.68 6.95
C GLU A 19 6.24 -15.71 7.87
N TYR A 20 5.34 -16.23 8.69
CA TYR A 20 4.52 -15.40 9.58
C TYR A 20 5.08 -15.42 11.03
N PRO A 21 5.02 -14.29 11.77
CA PRO A 21 5.51 -14.24 13.15
C PRO A 21 4.85 -15.27 14.09
N SER A 22 3.60 -15.62 13.79
CA SER A 22 2.87 -16.76 14.36
C SER A 22 2.21 -17.56 13.22
N GLU A 23 0.95 -17.26 12.91
CA GLU A 23 0.20 -17.87 11.82
C GLU A 23 -0.34 -16.81 10.84
N LEU A 24 -0.73 -17.25 9.65
CA LEU A 24 -1.40 -16.40 8.68
C LEU A 24 -2.82 -16.09 9.17
N ASN A 25 -3.02 -14.86 9.63
CA ASN A 25 -4.30 -14.29 10.03
C ASN A 25 -4.36 -12.79 9.70
N ALA A 26 -5.50 -12.15 9.93
CA ALA A 26 -5.70 -10.72 9.64
C ALA A 26 -4.63 -9.81 10.28
N THR A 27 -4.22 -10.10 11.51
CA THR A 27 -3.22 -9.32 12.26
C THR A 27 -1.81 -9.47 11.68
N ASN A 28 -1.50 -10.62 11.07
CA ASN A 28 -0.15 -10.91 10.56
C ASN A 28 -0.03 -10.81 9.04
N ALA A 29 -1.13 -10.57 8.31
CA ALA A 29 -1.15 -10.51 6.85
C ALA A 29 -0.14 -9.48 6.29
N TRP A 30 0.12 -8.39 7.01
CA TRP A 30 1.13 -7.39 6.63
C TRP A 30 2.53 -7.99 6.38
N SER A 31 2.91 -9.06 7.12
CA SER A 31 4.23 -9.68 6.98
C SER A 31 4.38 -10.35 5.62
N GLY A 32 3.33 -11.01 5.13
CA GLY A 32 3.29 -11.57 3.78
C GLY A 32 3.39 -10.49 2.72
N VAL A 33 2.67 -9.37 2.88
CA VAL A 33 2.74 -8.22 1.97
C VAL A 33 4.16 -7.66 1.87
N TYR A 34 4.85 -7.49 3.00
CA TYR A 34 6.24 -7.02 3.01
C TYR A 34 7.21 -8.03 2.42
N GLN A 35 7.06 -9.32 2.71
CA GLN A 35 7.89 -10.35 2.09
C GLN A 35 7.72 -10.38 0.56
N THR A 36 6.50 -10.16 0.07
CA THR A 36 6.23 -10.12 -1.38
C THR A 36 6.78 -8.86 -2.04
N LEU A 37 6.59 -7.67 -1.44
CA LEU A 37 6.71 -6.38 -2.16
C LEU A 37 7.70 -5.37 -1.58
N LEU A 38 8.12 -5.48 -0.31
CA LEU A 38 9.03 -4.52 0.31
C LEU A 38 10.47 -4.75 -0.17
N TRP A 39 11.03 -3.77 -0.87
CA TRP A 39 12.41 -3.85 -1.34
C TRP A 39 13.38 -3.05 -0.49
N TYR A 40 14.66 -3.37 -0.69
CA TYR A 40 15.78 -2.72 -0.06
C TYR A 40 16.54 -1.90 -1.09
N GLU A 41 16.94 -0.69 -0.71
CA GLU A 41 17.87 0.14 -1.45
C GLU A 41 19.30 -0.23 -1.08
N SER A 42 20.17 -0.38 -2.08
CA SER A 42 21.60 -0.49 -1.82
C SER A 42 22.18 0.89 -1.51
N VAL A 43 22.62 1.06 -0.27
CA VAL A 43 23.06 2.35 0.32
C VAL A 43 24.57 2.48 0.29
N LYS A 44 25.30 1.44 0.75
CA LYS A 44 26.77 1.38 0.84
C LYS A 44 27.39 2.70 1.36
N TRP A 45 26.81 3.24 2.44
CA TRP A 45 27.13 4.57 2.95
C TRP A 45 26.87 4.65 4.47
N LEU A 46 27.77 5.33 5.19
CA LEU A 46 27.66 5.57 6.65
C LEU A 46 27.35 4.32 7.48
N GLY A 47 28.02 3.20 7.16
CA GLY A 47 27.88 1.93 7.88
C GLY A 47 26.66 1.09 7.47
N PHE A 48 25.86 1.53 6.49
CA PHE A 48 24.74 0.75 5.95
C PHE A 48 25.11 0.13 4.61
N THR A 49 24.89 -1.18 4.48
CA THR A 49 24.94 -1.87 3.18
C THR A 49 23.63 -1.63 2.43
N ASP A 50 22.51 -2.02 3.04
CA ASP A 50 21.17 -1.90 2.46
C ASP A 50 20.16 -1.39 3.51
N LEU A 51 19.13 -0.69 3.06
CA LEU A 51 18.04 -0.18 3.90
C LEU A 51 16.68 -0.38 3.21
N PRO A 52 15.60 -0.69 3.94
CA PRO A 52 14.28 -0.86 3.35
C PRO A 52 13.83 0.45 2.72
N HIS A 53 13.22 0.36 1.53
CA HIS A 53 12.71 1.52 0.83
C HIS A 53 11.39 1.99 1.46
N ILE A 54 11.51 2.82 2.47
CA ILE A 54 10.38 3.48 3.13
C ILE A 54 10.23 4.95 2.70
N ILE A 55 11.16 5.44 1.88
CA ILE A 55 11.19 6.83 1.43
C ILE A 55 12.03 6.93 0.16
N ASP A 56 11.89 8.06 -0.56
CA ASP A 56 12.68 8.38 -1.75
C ASP A 56 14.17 8.05 -1.54
N ALA A 57 14.78 7.33 -2.49
CA ALA A 57 16.12 6.78 -2.36
C ALA A 57 17.20 7.84 -2.08
N ASP A 58 17.00 9.08 -2.55
CA ASP A 58 17.92 10.20 -2.31
C ASP A 58 17.94 10.70 -0.85
N LYS A 59 16.98 10.26 -0.03
CA LYS A 59 16.97 10.44 1.43
C LYS A 59 17.63 9.28 2.17
N LEU A 60 17.85 8.13 1.53
CA LEU A 60 18.58 6.99 2.09
C LEU A 60 20.07 6.97 1.71
N ARG A 61 20.41 7.54 0.55
CA ARG A 61 21.79 7.66 0.07
C ARG A 61 22.03 8.99 -0.66
N PRO A 62 23.27 9.53 -0.67
CA PRO A 62 23.55 10.79 -1.36
C PRO A 62 23.35 10.67 -2.86
N ALA A 63 22.49 11.51 -3.44
CA ALA A 63 22.27 11.56 -4.90
C ALA A 63 23.37 12.30 -5.69
N SER A 64 24.32 12.96 -5.01
CA SER A 64 25.40 13.70 -5.67
C SER A 64 26.67 13.77 -4.80
N ALA A 65 27.82 14.02 -5.44
CA ALA A 65 29.10 14.20 -4.75
C ALA A 65 29.05 15.38 -3.74
N ALA A 66 28.34 16.45 -4.06
CA ALA A 66 28.14 17.59 -3.17
C ALA A 66 27.35 17.20 -1.91
N LYS A 67 26.23 16.46 -2.06
CA LYS A 67 25.48 15.92 -0.91
C LYS A 67 26.34 14.96 -0.08
N LYS A 68 27.13 14.10 -0.75
CA LYS A 68 28.02 13.12 -0.10
C LYS A 68 29.02 13.78 0.86
N ARG A 69 29.60 14.93 0.49
CA ARG A 69 30.53 15.69 1.37
C ARG A 69 29.87 16.26 2.62
N ARG A 70 28.57 16.57 2.58
CA ARG A 70 27.83 17.15 3.72
C ARG A 70 27.28 16.12 4.68
N TRP A 71 27.10 14.88 4.25
CA TRP A 71 26.56 13.80 5.07
C TRP A 71 27.66 13.05 5.81
N THR A 72 27.95 13.50 7.02
CA THR A 72 28.95 12.88 7.90
C THR A 72 28.36 11.90 8.91
N LYS A 73 27.03 11.91 9.10
CA LYS A 73 26.32 11.04 10.05
C LYS A 73 24.98 10.56 9.49
N PRO A 74 24.46 9.40 9.93
CA PRO A 74 23.15 8.93 9.52
C PRO A 74 22.07 9.99 9.74
N ASN A 75 21.21 10.19 8.75
CA ASN A 75 20.06 11.09 8.88
C ASN A 75 18.87 10.37 9.57
N ALA A 76 17.77 11.09 9.79
CA ALA A 76 16.58 10.53 10.44
C ALA A 76 15.95 9.37 9.64
N TRP A 77 15.89 9.47 8.32
CA TRP A 77 15.33 8.42 7.45
C TRP A 77 16.18 7.15 7.43
N GLN A 78 17.51 7.28 7.44
CA GLN A 78 18.39 6.12 7.54
C GLN A 78 18.22 5.39 8.88
N ARG A 79 18.09 6.13 9.99
CA ARG A 79 17.81 5.54 11.31
C ARG A 79 16.45 4.85 11.35
N ARG A 80 15.41 5.45 10.76
CA ARG A 80 14.07 4.85 10.67
C ARG A 80 14.07 3.57 9.83
N ALA A 81 14.73 3.60 8.68
CA ALA A 81 14.85 2.42 7.83
C ALA A 81 15.64 1.30 8.53
N GLN A 82 16.69 1.63 9.29
CA GLN A 82 17.39 0.67 10.14
C GLN A 82 16.49 0.10 11.24
N ALA A 83 15.72 0.94 11.92
CA ALA A 83 14.77 0.48 12.94
C ALA A 83 13.73 -0.48 12.36
N LEU A 84 13.21 -0.19 11.16
CA LEU A 84 12.33 -1.12 10.45
C LEU A 84 13.03 -2.44 10.13
N SER A 85 14.27 -2.43 9.62
CA SER A 85 15.01 -3.68 9.39
C SER A 85 15.16 -4.52 10.66
N LEU A 86 15.49 -3.91 11.79
CA LEU A 86 15.63 -4.61 13.07
C LEU A 86 14.29 -5.18 13.54
N TYR A 87 13.22 -4.41 13.37
CA TYR A 87 11.86 -4.87 13.66
C TYR A 87 11.48 -6.08 12.80
N LEU A 88 11.66 -6.00 11.48
CA LEU A 88 11.36 -7.10 10.56
C LEU A 88 12.21 -8.34 10.85
N ALA A 89 13.48 -8.15 11.20
CA ALA A 89 14.36 -9.24 11.60
C ALA A 89 13.82 -10.00 12.83
N ALA A 90 13.36 -9.26 13.84
CA ALA A 90 12.75 -9.85 15.03
C ALA A 90 11.44 -10.58 14.68
N GLN A 91 10.58 -9.99 13.85
CA GLN A 91 9.30 -10.58 13.43
C GLN A 91 9.49 -11.85 12.58
N LEU A 92 10.50 -11.87 11.71
CA LEU A 92 10.87 -13.01 10.86
C LEU A 92 11.88 -13.96 11.54
N ARG A 93 12.20 -13.72 12.82
CA ARG A 93 13.14 -14.52 13.63
C ARG A 93 14.47 -14.79 12.91
N CYS A 94 15.00 -13.77 12.24
CA CYS A 94 16.24 -13.86 11.47
C CYS A 94 17.22 -12.73 11.83
N ALA A 95 18.45 -12.81 11.32
CA ALA A 95 19.41 -11.71 11.46
C ALA A 95 19.00 -10.52 10.58
N ALA A 96 19.30 -9.28 11.02
CA ALA A 96 18.91 -8.08 10.26
C ALA A 96 19.49 -8.03 8.84
N GLY A 97 20.70 -8.56 8.64
CA GLY A 97 21.33 -8.70 7.32
C GLY A 97 20.66 -9.75 6.41
N SER A 98 19.80 -10.62 6.96
CA SER A 98 19.06 -11.65 6.23
C SER A 98 17.66 -11.21 5.81
N VAL A 99 17.15 -10.07 6.31
CA VAL A 99 15.83 -9.57 5.91
C VAL A 99 15.75 -9.30 4.39
N PRO A 100 16.76 -8.68 3.73
CA PRO A 100 16.70 -8.44 2.29
C PRO A 100 16.53 -9.71 1.45
N SER A 101 16.95 -10.89 1.92
CA SER A 101 16.74 -12.14 1.17
C SER A 101 15.32 -12.67 1.29
N LYS A 102 14.61 -12.32 2.38
CA LYS A 102 13.23 -12.73 2.67
C LYS A 102 12.17 -11.74 2.18
N THR A 103 12.55 -10.54 1.76
CA THR A 103 11.61 -9.56 1.20
C THR A 103 11.79 -9.40 -0.31
N ASP A 104 10.87 -8.66 -0.94
CA ASP A 104 10.89 -8.40 -2.38
C ASP A 104 10.90 -9.67 -3.24
N LEU A 105 10.25 -10.73 -2.76
CA LEU A 105 10.34 -12.04 -3.38
C LEU A 105 9.72 -12.06 -4.78
N LEU A 106 8.74 -11.19 -5.07
CA LEU A 106 8.12 -11.11 -6.40
C LEU A 106 9.12 -10.67 -7.45
N MET A 107 9.85 -9.59 -7.20
CA MET A 107 10.83 -9.05 -8.16
C MET A 107 12.10 -9.90 -8.29
N LYS A 108 12.26 -10.93 -7.45
CA LYS A 108 13.35 -11.90 -7.55
C LYS A 108 13.01 -13.12 -8.41
N LEU A 109 11.75 -13.28 -8.82
CA LEU A 109 11.37 -14.33 -9.74
C LEU A 109 11.96 -14.05 -11.13
N PRO A 110 12.43 -15.08 -11.87
CA PRO A 110 13.06 -14.91 -13.18
C PRO A 110 12.20 -14.13 -14.19
N ASP A 111 10.88 -14.32 -14.16
CA ASP A 111 9.94 -13.67 -15.07
C ASP A 111 9.89 -12.13 -14.93
N TYR A 112 10.41 -11.60 -13.81
CA TYR A 112 10.39 -10.18 -13.46
C TYR A 112 11.76 -9.51 -13.64
N ASP A 113 12.76 -10.24 -14.14
CA ASP A 113 14.07 -9.66 -14.42
C ASP A 113 13.97 -8.52 -15.44
N GLY A 114 14.67 -7.42 -15.15
CA GLY A 114 14.62 -6.19 -15.95
C GLY A 114 13.29 -5.42 -15.93
N MET A 115 12.25 -5.89 -15.22
CA MET A 115 10.97 -5.18 -15.17
C MET A 115 11.04 -3.91 -14.33
N GLN A 116 10.25 -2.91 -14.74
CA GLN A 116 10.04 -1.72 -13.93
C GLN A 116 9.18 -2.06 -12.71
N ARG A 117 9.82 -2.15 -11.54
CA ARG A 117 9.22 -2.40 -10.23
C ARG A 117 7.90 -1.67 -10.00
N GLN A 118 7.81 -0.38 -10.36
CA GLN A 118 6.61 0.42 -10.09
C GLN A 118 5.36 -0.11 -10.82
N ASN A 119 5.53 -0.68 -12.01
CA ASN A 119 4.42 -1.29 -12.75
C ASN A 119 3.99 -2.61 -12.09
N THR A 120 4.98 -3.44 -11.69
CA THR A 120 4.72 -4.70 -10.98
C THR A 120 4.03 -4.46 -9.64
N LEU A 121 4.51 -3.51 -8.84
CA LEU A 121 3.89 -3.13 -7.56
C LEU A 121 2.47 -2.59 -7.74
N GLY A 122 2.24 -1.77 -8.78
CA GLY A 122 0.92 -1.22 -9.11
C GLY A 122 -0.10 -2.28 -9.50
N ILE A 123 0.34 -3.45 -9.97
CA ILE A 123 -0.51 -4.61 -10.28
C ILE A 123 -0.69 -5.52 -9.07
N ALA A 124 0.42 -5.93 -8.45
CA ALA A 124 0.44 -6.92 -7.39
C ALA A 124 -0.24 -6.41 -6.12
N PHE A 125 -0.07 -5.12 -5.78
CA PHE A 125 -0.57 -4.60 -4.51
C PHE A 125 -2.12 -4.58 -4.42
N PRO A 126 -2.88 -4.04 -5.39
CA PRO A 126 -4.34 -4.19 -5.40
C PRO A 126 -4.80 -5.65 -5.39
N GLY A 127 -4.09 -6.54 -6.11
CA GLY A 127 -4.37 -7.98 -6.14
C GLY A 127 -4.22 -8.64 -4.76
N LEU A 128 -3.14 -8.33 -4.05
CA LEU A 128 -2.94 -8.79 -2.66
C LEU A 128 -3.99 -8.23 -1.71
N VAL A 129 -4.36 -6.95 -1.85
CA VAL A 129 -5.43 -6.36 -1.04
C VAL A 129 -6.75 -7.10 -1.24
N LYS A 130 -7.13 -7.38 -2.50
CA LYS A 130 -8.31 -8.19 -2.82
C LYS A 130 -8.22 -9.57 -2.14
N HIS A 131 -7.12 -10.31 -2.35
CA HIS A 131 -6.92 -11.65 -1.76
C HIS A 131 -7.05 -11.64 -0.23
N ILE A 132 -6.43 -10.66 0.44
CA ILE A 132 -6.48 -10.52 1.90
C ILE A 132 -7.92 -10.25 2.37
N LEU A 133 -8.66 -9.37 1.68
CA LEU A 133 -10.04 -9.05 2.02
C LEU A 133 -10.99 -10.23 1.77
N GLU A 134 -10.78 -11.01 0.72
CA GLU A 134 -11.52 -12.25 0.45
C GLU A 134 -11.22 -13.33 1.50
N THR A 135 -9.97 -13.37 2.01
CA THR A 135 -9.54 -14.38 2.98
C THR A 135 -9.99 -14.06 4.40
N PHE A 136 -9.92 -12.80 4.82
CA PHE A 136 -10.12 -12.41 6.24
C PHE A 136 -11.26 -11.43 6.48
N GLY A 137 -11.74 -10.76 5.43
CA GLY A 137 -12.82 -9.79 5.50
C GLY A 137 -14.20 -10.44 5.61
N SER A 138 -15.24 -9.60 5.49
CA SER A 138 -16.63 -10.05 5.49
C SER A 138 -16.96 -10.85 4.24
N ALA A 139 -17.48 -12.07 4.43
CA ALA A 139 -17.98 -12.91 3.34
C ALA A 139 -19.23 -12.33 2.65
N ALA A 140 -19.87 -11.32 3.23
CA ALA A 140 -20.99 -10.61 2.61
C ALA A 140 -20.55 -9.58 1.55
N VAL A 141 -19.24 -9.34 1.42
CA VAL A 141 -18.69 -8.37 0.47
C VAL A 141 -17.88 -9.12 -0.59
N SER A 142 -18.22 -8.94 -1.87
CA SER A 142 -17.41 -9.39 -2.99
C SER A 142 -16.44 -8.29 -3.41
N TYR A 143 -15.25 -8.68 -3.86
CA TYR A 143 -14.19 -7.74 -4.25
C TYR A 143 -13.75 -7.97 -5.69
N GLU A 144 -13.54 -6.89 -6.43
CA GLU A 144 -13.02 -6.91 -7.79
C GLU A 144 -11.90 -5.88 -7.94
N THR A 145 -10.89 -6.17 -8.76
CA THR A 145 -9.78 -5.25 -9.05
C THR A 145 -9.89 -4.67 -10.46
N GLU A 146 -9.38 -3.46 -10.66
CA GLU A 146 -9.25 -2.79 -11.98
C GLU A 146 -10.56 -2.59 -12.73
N VAL A 147 -11.64 -2.43 -12.00
CA VAL A 147 -12.96 -2.24 -12.57
C VAL A 147 -12.99 -0.88 -13.27
N LYS A 148 -13.38 -0.86 -14.55
CA LYS A 148 -13.54 0.42 -15.25
C LYS A 148 -14.64 1.22 -14.57
N ALA A 149 -14.38 2.48 -14.25
CA ALA A 149 -15.31 3.28 -13.46
C ALA A 149 -16.63 3.55 -14.21
N ASP A 150 -16.60 3.62 -15.55
CA ASP A 150 -17.77 3.83 -16.41
C ASP A 150 -18.77 2.67 -16.39
N HIS A 151 -18.28 1.44 -16.18
CA HIS A 151 -19.13 0.25 -16.03
C HIS A 151 -19.94 0.27 -14.73
N ILE A 152 -19.46 0.99 -13.71
CA ILE A 152 -20.12 1.11 -12.39
C ILE A 152 -20.92 2.40 -12.30
N PHE A 153 -20.34 3.47 -12.82
CA PHE A 153 -20.90 4.80 -12.82
C PHE A 153 -20.93 5.33 -14.26
N PRO A 154 -22.01 5.06 -15.01
CA PRO A 154 -22.12 5.51 -16.39
C PRO A 154 -21.90 7.03 -16.52
N SER A 155 -21.11 7.39 -17.54
CA SER A 155 -20.74 8.79 -17.84
C SER A 155 -20.00 9.52 -16.71
N ILE A 156 -19.29 8.79 -15.85
CA ILE A 156 -18.38 9.38 -14.86
C ILE A 156 -17.22 10.08 -15.57
N THR A 157 -16.91 11.30 -15.13
CA THR A 157 -15.82 12.12 -15.68
C THR A 157 -14.92 12.59 -14.55
N PHE A 158 -13.62 12.39 -14.69
CA PHE A 158 -12.64 12.85 -13.70
C PHE A 158 -12.01 14.16 -14.14
N PRO A 159 -11.84 15.13 -13.23
CA PRO A 159 -11.01 16.28 -13.50
C PRO A 159 -9.54 15.83 -13.57
N GLY A 160 -8.96 15.76 -14.75
CA GLY A 160 -7.53 15.45 -14.90
C GLY A 160 -7.16 14.59 -16.10
N ARG A 161 -6.14 13.75 -15.91
CA ARG A 161 -5.37 13.12 -16.99
C ARG A 161 -5.89 11.76 -17.47
N SER A 162 -6.81 11.15 -16.73
CA SER A 162 -7.30 9.81 -17.08
C SER A 162 -8.57 9.90 -17.92
N SER A 163 -8.48 9.46 -19.18
CA SER A 163 -9.63 9.28 -20.07
C SER A 163 -10.39 7.98 -19.79
N THR A 164 -9.77 7.03 -19.08
CA THR A 164 -10.32 5.71 -18.75
C THR A 164 -10.04 5.36 -17.29
N PRO A 165 -10.68 6.05 -16.34
CA PRO A 165 -10.51 5.82 -14.90
C PRO A 165 -10.83 4.37 -14.53
N ARG A 166 -9.98 3.77 -13.70
CA ARG A 166 -10.16 2.43 -13.13
C ARG A 166 -10.17 2.51 -11.61
N ILE A 167 -11.03 1.72 -11.01
CA ILE A 167 -11.11 1.50 -9.57
C ILE A 167 -10.10 0.39 -9.23
N ASP A 168 -9.13 0.68 -8.36
CA ASP A 168 -8.09 -0.30 -8.00
C ASP A 168 -8.72 -1.54 -7.33
N VAL A 169 -9.58 -1.32 -6.32
CA VAL A 169 -10.42 -2.37 -5.71
C VAL A 169 -11.83 -1.85 -5.44
N LEU A 170 -12.84 -2.59 -5.87
CA LEU A 170 -14.26 -2.33 -5.67
C LEU A 170 -14.87 -3.41 -4.79
N GLY A 171 -15.48 -3.02 -3.67
CA GLY A 171 -16.25 -3.90 -2.81
C GLY A 171 -17.76 -3.75 -3.06
N ARG A 172 -18.48 -4.86 -3.21
CA ARG A 172 -19.95 -4.88 -3.36
C ARG A 172 -20.60 -5.75 -2.31
N ARG A 173 -21.81 -5.35 -1.90
CA ARG A 173 -22.71 -6.16 -1.07
C ARG A 173 -24.04 -6.23 -1.77
N ASN A 174 -24.52 -7.45 -2.04
CA ASN A 174 -25.74 -7.68 -2.84
C ASN A 174 -25.69 -6.92 -4.18
N ASP A 175 -24.57 -7.02 -4.90
CA ASP A 175 -24.29 -6.35 -6.18
C ASP A 175 -24.29 -4.80 -6.17
N ILE A 176 -24.48 -4.17 -5.01
CA ILE A 176 -24.42 -2.72 -4.86
C ILE A 176 -22.99 -2.32 -4.45
N PRO A 177 -22.36 -1.35 -5.12
CA PRO A 177 -21.09 -0.76 -4.68
C PRO A 177 -21.18 -0.25 -3.23
N ARG A 178 -20.25 -0.69 -2.38
CA ARG A 178 -20.14 -0.28 -0.97
C ARG A 178 -18.86 0.44 -0.67
N LEU A 179 -17.81 0.06 -1.38
CA LEU A 179 -16.46 0.42 -1.06
C LEU A 179 -15.66 0.61 -2.34
N ILE A 180 -14.89 1.69 -2.38
CA ILE A 180 -13.77 1.85 -3.28
C ILE A 180 -12.50 1.95 -2.45
N ILE A 181 -11.47 1.23 -2.85
CA ILE A 181 -10.12 1.34 -2.28
C ILE A 181 -9.20 1.85 -3.38
N SER A 182 -8.54 2.98 -3.13
CA SER A 182 -7.37 3.42 -3.90
C SER A 182 -6.14 2.77 -3.27
N ALA A 183 -5.57 1.77 -3.94
CA ALA A 183 -4.49 0.94 -3.40
C ALA A 183 -3.15 1.34 -4.04
N LYS A 184 -2.36 2.12 -3.31
CA LYS A 184 -1.09 2.70 -3.81
C LYS A 184 0.08 2.31 -2.91
N TRP A 185 1.02 1.50 -3.41
CA TRP A 185 2.18 1.06 -2.61
C TRP A 185 2.95 2.25 -2.01
N SER A 186 3.25 3.26 -2.83
CA SER A 186 3.81 4.54 -2.37
C SER A 186 3.09 5.68 -3.07
N VAL A 187 3.04 6.85 -2.43
CA VAL A 187 2.33 8.01 -2.97
C VAL A 187 3.33 9.05 -3.43
N ARG A 188 3.45 9.22 -4.74
CA ARG A 188 4.26 10.31 -5.27
C ARG A 188 3.63 11.65 -4.92
N HIS A 189 4.46 12.65 -4.60
CA HIS A 189 3.97 13.98 -4.24
C HIS A 189 3.09 14.62 -5.34
N ASP A 190 3.46 14.42 -6.60
CA ASP A 190 2.75 14.97 -7.77
C ASP A 190 1.44 14.23 -8.11
N ARG A 191 1.20 13.05 -7.52
CA ARG A 191 0.01 12.22 -7.78
C ARG A 191 -0.95 12.12 -6.60
N LEU A 192 -0.64 12.82 -5.50
CA LEU A 192 -1.47 12.80 -4.31
C LEU A 192 -2.83 13.48 -4.56
N ASN A 193 -2.86 14.47 -5.46
CA ASN A 193 -4.10 15.13 -5.86
C ASN A 193 -5.04 14.19 -6.65
N ASP A 194 -4.51 13.16 -7.33
CA ASP A 194 -5.34 12.21 -8.07
C ASP A 194 -6.27 11.49 -7.09
N ILE A 195 -5.73 11.02 -5.96
CA ILE A 195 -6.48 10.35 -4.89
C ILE A 195 -7.55 11.28 -4.28
N THR A 196 -7.18 12.51 -3.94
CA THR A 196 -8.12 13.46 -3.31
C THR A 196 -9.20 13.95 -4.29
N ASN A 197 -8.92 13.95 -5.59
CA ASN A 197 -9.89 14.34 -6.62
C ASN A 197 -10.83 13.18 -6.99
N GLU A 198 -10.38 11.94 -6.88
CA GLU A 198 -11.17 10.76 -7.23
C GLU A 198 -12.36 10.56 -6.28
N CYS A 199 -12.12 10.67 -4.97
CA CYS A 199 -13.13 10.43 -3.95
C CYS A 199 -14.45 11.20 -4.17
N PRO A 200 -14.45 12.54 -4.31
CA PRO A 200 -15.70 13.30 -4.45
C PRO A 200 -16.43 12.95 -5.75
N VAL A 201 -15.71 12.63 -6.82
CA VAL A 201 -16.29 12.22 -8.11
C VAL A 201 -17.03 10.89 -7.95
N TYR A 202 -16.40 9.90 -7.30
CA TYR A 202 -17.04 8.61 -7.06
C TYR A 202 -18.26 8.72 -6.14
N LYS A 203 -18.15 9.45 -5.02
CA LYS A 203 -19.27 9.62 -4.08
C LYS A 203 -20.45 10.36 -4.72
N ALA A 204 -20.21 11.44 -5.46
CA ALA A 204 -21.27 12.15 -6.17
C ALA A 204 -21.94 11.28 -7.24
N ALA A 205 -21.16 10.46 -7.98
CA ALA A 205 -21.71 9.54 -8.96
C ALA A 205 -22.55 8.44 -8.30
N TYR A 206 -22.10 7.93 -7.15
CA TYR A 206 -22.85 6.97 -6.35
C TYR A 206 -24.19 7.55 -5.88
N ASP A 207 -24.18 8.73 -5.25
CA ASP A 207 -25.39 9.38 -4.75
C ASP A 207 -26.40 9.64 -5.88
N ARG A 208 -25.93 9.94 -7.09
CA ARG A 208 -26.79 10.10 -8.28
C ARG A 208 -27.48 8.80 -8.69
N ILE A 209 -26.74 7.69 -8.74
CA ILE A 209 -27.20 6.41 -9.30
C ILE A 209 -27.96 5.57 -8.26
N TYR A 210 -27.45 5.55 -7.03
CA TYR A 210 -27.91 4.71 -5.94
C TYR A 210 -28.70 5.49 -4.87
N ARG A 211 -29.28 6.66 -5.19
CA ARG A 211 -30.04 7.52 -4.25
C ARG A 211 -31.13 6.83 -3.43
N GLN A 212 -31.66 5.70 -3.91
CA GLN A 212 -32.70 4.93 -3.22
C GLN A 212 -32.14 3.99 -2.14
N VAL A 213 -30.83 3.72 -2.20
CA VAL A 213 -30.10 2.98 -1.17
C VAL A 213 -29.78 3.96 -0.04
N ARG A 214 -30.17 3.63 1.20
CA ARG A 214 -29.98 4.50 2.37
C ARG A 214 -28.54 4.56 2.91
N ASP A 215 -27.62 3.95 2.19
CA ASP A 215 -26.24 3.84 2.60
C ASP A 215 -25.35 4.71 1.71
N ARG A 216 -24.13 4.95 2.18
CA ARG A 216 -23.13 5.75 1.48
C ARG A 216 -22.02 4.89 0.92
N LEU A 217 -21.43 5.34 -0.19
CA LEU A 217 -20.19 4.76 -0.69
C LEU A 217 -19.04 5.11 0.26
N LEU A 218 -18.31 4.08 0.69
CA LEU A 218 -17.06 4.24 1.42
C LEU A 218 -15.88 4.38 0.45
N TYR A 219 -14.94 5.26 0.74
CA TYR A 219 -13.71 5.47 -0.01
C TYR A 219 -12.51 5.43 0.93
N TYR A 220 -11.66 4.42 0.75
CA TYR A 220 -10.45 4.23 1.53
C TYR A 220 -9.21 4.34 0.66
N VAL A 221 -8.10 4.75 1.26
CA VAL A 221 -6.77 4.72 0.63
C VAL A 221 -5.92 3.70 1.37
N LEU A 222 -5.40 2.70 0.68
CA LEU A 222 -4.54 1.67 1.28
C LEU A 222 -3.12 1.80 0.73
N THR A 223 -2.12 1.90 1.61
CA THR A 223 -0.76 2.29 1.22
C THR A 223 0.35 1.73 2.12
N ASN A 224 1.58 1.76 1.61
CA ASN A 224 2.83 1.55 2.36
C ASN A 224 3.70 2.83 2.40
N GLU A 225 3.08 4.02 2.31
CA GLU A 225 3.76 5.32 2.40
C GLU A 225 4.15 5.66 3.84
N TYR A 226 5.39 6.13 4.06
CA TYR A 226 5.89 6.54 5.40
C TYR A 226 6.06 8.06 5.53
N ASP A 227 6.02 8.84 4.45
CA ASP A 227 6.12 10.30 4.56
C ASP A 227 4.87 10.88 5.25
N ALA A 228 5.04 11.25 6.53
CA ALA A 228 3.96 11.78 7.36
C ALA A 228 3.24 12.99 6.74
N SER A 229 3.91 13.80 5.92
CA SER A 229 3.28 14.94 5.26
C SER A 229 2.31 14.50 4.17
N ARG A 230 2.67 13.45 3.42
CA ARG A 230 1.82 12.86 2.39
C ARG A 230 0.64 12.12 3.01
N LEU A 231 0.90 11.29 4.03
CA LEU A 231 -0.15 10.62 4.80
C LEU A 231 -1.13 11.63 5.42
N ASN A 232 -0.63 12.68 6.07
CA ASN A 232 -1.48 13.69 6.70
C ASN A 232 -2.36 14.43 5.69
N LYS A 233 -1.87 14.67 4.47
CA LYS A 233 -2.69 15.32 3.43
C LYS A 233 -3.90 14.45 3.03
N MET A 234 -3.74 13.13 2.94
CA MET A 234 -4.86 12.20 2.70
C MET A 234 -5.78 12.09 3.91
N LEU A 235 -5.22 12.03 5.13
CA LEU A 235 -6.01 11.99 6.38
C LEU A 235 -6.82 13.27 6.65
N ALA A 236 -6.36 14.41 6.13
CA ALA A 236 -7.02 15.70 6.25
C ALA A 236 -8.17 15.88 5.23
N ASP A 237 -8.26 15.03 4.21
CA ASP A 237 -9.35 15.07 3.24
C ASP A 237 -10.62 14.45 3.85
N SER A 238 -11.65 15.27 4.07
CA SER A 238 -12.92 14.83 4.64
C SER A 238 -13.72 13.89 3.73
N CYS A 239 -13.40 13.84 2.43
CA CYS A 239 -14.01 12.87 1.53
C CYS A 239 -13.52 11.46 1.82
N VAL A 240 -12.25 11.28 2.16
CA VAL A 240 -11.63 9.97 2.42
C VAL A 240 -12.10 9.44 3.78
N ASP A 241 -12.78 8.29 3.79
CA ASP A 241 -13.32 7.70 5.02
C ASP A 241 -12.23 7.10 5.92
N GLY A 242 -11.10 6.70 5.33
CA GLY A 242 -9.92 6.28 6.07
C GLY A 242 -8.69 6.08 5.21
N VAL A 243 -7.52 6.29 5.82
CA VAL A 243 -6.23 5.92 5.25
C VAL A 243 -5.72 4.72 6.02
N VAL A 244 -5.45 3.65 5.31
CA VAL A 244 -5.02 2.35 5.82
C VAL A 244 -3.55 2.16 5.47
N HIS A 245 -2.72 1.91 6.46
CA HIS A 245 -1.35 1.50 6.23
C HIS A 245 -1.24 -0.03 6.27
N VAL A 246 -0.36 -0.60 5.44
CA VAL A 246 -0.11 -2.05 5.45
C VAL A 246 0.23 -2.55 6.86
N HIS A 247 1.04 -1.78 7.59
CA HIS A 247 1.36 -2.03 9.00
C HIS A 247 1.55 -0.71 9.76
N LYS A 248 0.55 -0.25 10.49
CA LYS A 248 0.55 1.05 11.18
C LYS A 248 1.70 1.14 12.19
N ALA A 249 1.96 0.05 12.93
CA ALA A 249 3.01 0.02 13.95
C ALA A 249 4.41 0.27 13.33
N ALA A 250 4.64 -0.16 12.09
CA ALA A 250 5.90 0.12 11.39
C ALA A 250 6.16 1.64 11.20
N VAL A 251 5.10 2.42 11.01
CA VAL A 251 5.19 3.88 10.79
C VAL A 251 5.21 4.63 12.12
N VAL A 252 4.24 4.35 13.01
CA VAL A 252 4.04 5.13 14.23
C VAL A 252 5.03 4.73 15.31
N GLU A 253 5.12 3.44 15.61
CA GLU A 253 5.91 2.93 16.74
C GLU A 253 7.38 2.74 16.33
N VAL A 254 7.64 2.04 15.22
CA VAL A 254 9.00 1.69 14.81
C VAL A 254 9.75 2.88 14.20
N CYS A 255 9.09 3.65 13.33
CA CYS A 255 9.70 4.83 12.71
C CYS A 255 9.55 6.13 13.54
N GLY A 256 8.80 6.08 14.65
CA GLY A 256 8.59 7.24 15.53
C GLY A 256 7.98 8.43 14.80
N LEU A 257 6.96 8.19 13.97
CA LEU A 257 6.23 9.22 13.25
C LEU A 257 4.87 9.45 13.95
N ASP A 258 4.81 10.38 14.90
CA ASP A 258 3.64 10.56 15.77
C ASP A 258 2.92 11.94 15.67
N GLY A 259 1.81 12.04 16.41
CA GLY A 259 0.88 13.19 16.53
C GLY A 259 -0.11 13.33 15.37
N ARG A 260 0.38 13.30 14.13
CA ARG A 260 -0.44 13.55 12.92
C ARG A 260 -1.10 12.30 12.34
N LEU A 261 -0.63 11.11 12.73
CA LEU A 261 -1.03 9.82 12.16
C LEU A 261 -1.94 9.01 13.08
N ALA A 262 -2.50 9.61 14.13
CA ALA A 262 -3.36 8.90 15.09
C ALA A 262 -4.57 8.23 14.40
N ARG A 263 -5.14 8.91 13.39
CA ARG A 263 -6.28 8.45 12.56
C ARG A 263 -5.91 7.44 11.48
N LEU A 264 -4.63 7.12 11.28
CA LEU A 264 -4.20 6.08 10.36
C LEU A 264 -4.73 4.74 10.86
N MET A 265 -5.33 3.94 9.97
CA MET A 265 -5.80 2.59 10.30
C MET A 265 -4.71 1.57 10.01
N ASP A 266 -4.64 0.52 10.82
CA ASP A 266 -3.90 -0.68 10.45
C ASP A 266 -4.70 -1.52 9.44
N LEU A 267 -4.02 -2.33 8.63
CA LEU A 267 -4.66 -3.30 7.74
C LEU A 267 -5.59 -4.24 8.52
N ALA A 268 -5.19 -4.68 9.72
CA ALA A 268 -6.01 -5.55 10.56
C ALA A 268 -7.31 -4.87 11.01
N ASP A 269 -7.23 -3.59 11.40
CA ASP A 269 -8.41 -2.79 11.77
C ASP A 269 -9.36 -2.62 10.58
N PHE A 270 -8.79 -2.38 9.39
CA PHE A 270 -9.55 -2.26 8.15
C PHE A 270 -10.27 -3.56 7.78
N ILE A 271 -9.59 -4.70 7.89
CA ILE A 271 -10.19 -6.03 7.69
C ILE A 271 -11.37 -6.23 8.66
N SER A 272 -11.20 -5.88 9.94
CA SER A 272 -12.27 -5.97 10.94
C SER A 272 -13.47 -5.08 10.58
N ALA A 273 -13.21 -3.84 10.12
CA ALA A 273 -14.25 -2.89 9.73
C ALA A 273 -15.15 -3.42 8.61
N THR A 274 -14.66 -4.30 7.74
CA THR A 274 -15.44 -4.91 6.64
C THR A 274 -16.72 -5.61 7.11
N ARG A 275 -16.74 -6.09 8.36
CA ARG A 275 -17.87 -6.79 8.96
C ARG A 275 -19.06 -5.87 9.26
N SER A 276 -18.83 -4.56 9.25
CA SER A 276 -19.85 -3.53 9.53
C SER A 276 -20.44 -2.87 8.27
N TRP A 277 -19.94 -3.21 7.08
CA TRP A 277 -20.30 -2.53 5.81
C TRP A 277 -21.55 -3.08 5.14
#